data_AF-A0A317WQ12-F1
#
_entry.id   AF-A0A317WQ12-F1
#
_cell.length_a   1.000
_cell.length_b   1.000
_cell.length_c   1.000
_cell.angle_alpha   90.00
_cell.angle_beta   90.00
_cell.angle_gamma   90.00
#
_symmetry.space_group_name_H-M   'P 1'
#
loop_
_entity.id
_entity.type
_entity.pdbx_description
1 polymer ?
#
loop_
_entity_poly.entity_id
_entity_poly.type
_entity_poly.pdbx_seq_one_letter_code
_entity_poly.pdbx_strand_id
1 'polypeptide(L)'
;MGNPMLYVAFYRPREGNYQHWALYINDGNDSIIFEVTGCHPDFKPHVIDARPQSSKSYLGSLELATLRDDDIEYIKEAAKEVKVDIETVEWDCQD
;
A
#
# COMPACT_ATOMS: atom_id res chain seq x y z
N MET A 1 18.29 8.70 13.30
CA MET A 1 17.05 8.21 12.66
C MET A 1 16.74 9.17 11.53
N GLY A 2 16.48 8.65 10.33
CA GLY A 2 16.07 9.48 9.19
C GLY A 2 14.59 9.81 9.31
N ASN A 3 14.15 10.84 8.59
CA ASN A 3 12.72 11.15 8.48
C ASN A 3 11.97 9.96 7.85
N PRO A 4 10.71 9.70 8.21
CA PRO A 4 9.90 8.68 7.57
C PRO A 4 9.73 8.96 6.09
N MET A 5 9.57 7.91 5.29
CA MET A 5 9.52 8.02 3.83
C MET A 5 8.32 7.26 3.29
N LEU A 6 7.60 7.88 2.36
CA LEU A 6 6.46 7.32 1.65
C LEU A 6 6.91 6.75 0.31
N TYR A 7 6.43 5.55 -0.01
CA TYR A 7 6.75 4.83 -1.22
C TYR A 7 5.50 4.22 -1.87
N VAL A 8 5.61 3.91 -3.16
CA VAL A 8 4.77 2.91 -3.83
C VAL A 8 5.56 1.61 -3.91
N ALA A 9 5.01 0.50 -3.42
CA ALA A 9 5.52 -0.85 -3.66
C ALA A 9 4.78 -1.49 -4.83
N PHE A 10 5.51 -2.23 -5.67
CA PHE A 10 4.96 -3.00 -6.79
C PHE A 10 5.16 -4.50 -6.53
N TYR A 11 4.14 -5.28 -6.83
CA TYR A 11 4.13 -6.73 -6.67
C TYR A 11 3.76 -7.41 -7.99
N ARG A 12 4.34 -8.60 -8.21
CA ARG A 12 3.98 -9.49 -9.32
C ARG A 12 2.52 -9.90 -9.13
N PRO A 13 1.67 -9.82 -10.17
CA PRO A 13 0.31 -10.35 -10.13
C PRO A 13 0.29 -11.82 -9.67
N ARG A 14 -0.72 -12.20 -8.88
CA ARG A 14 -1.06 -13.61 -8.63
C ARG A 14 -1.83 -14.17 -9.82
N GLU A 15 -2.81 -13.42 -10.27
CA GLU A 15 -3.60 -13.65 -11.48
C GLU A 15 -3.59 -12.37 -12.34
N GLY A 16 -4.02 -12.47 -13.60
CA GLY A 16 -4.08 -11.34 -14.53
C GLY A 16 -2.72 -10.81 -15.02
N ASN A 17 -2.76 -9.63 -15.65
CA ASN A 17 -1.61 -9.02 -16.33
C ASN A 17 -1.21 -7.65 -15.75
N TYR A 18 -1.83 -7.22 -14.66
CA TYR A 18 -1.57 -5.92 -14.04
C TYR A 18 -0.76 -6.09 -12.76
N GLN A 19 0.21 -5.19 -12.53
CA GLN A 19 0.98 -5.20 -11.29
C GLN A 19 0.09 -4.74 -10.14
N HIS A 20 0.07 -5.51 -9.06
CA HIS A 20 -0.52 -5.06 -7.81
C HIS A 20 0.40 -4.02 -7.17
N TRP A 21 -0.17 -3.00 -6.54
CA TRP A 21 0.60 -1.95 -5.90
C TRP A 21 0.00 -1.59 -4.55
N ALA A 22 0.86 -1.08 -3.67
CA ALA A 22 0.47 -0.58 -2.35
C ALA A 22 1.28 0.67 -2.02
N LEU A 23 0.74 1.56 -1.20
CA LEU A 23 1.55 2.57 -0.54
C LEU A 23 2.20 1.95 0.69
N TYR A 24 3.39 2.41 1.05
CA TYR A 24 3.92 2.11 2.37
C TYR A 24 4.76 3.25 2.93
N ILE A 25 4.70 3.40 4.25
CA ILE A 25 5.58 4.28 5.01
C ILE A 25 6.69 3.43 5.61
N ASN A 26 7.92 3.93 5.58
CA ASN A 26 9.07 3.36 6.28
C ASN A 26 9.66 4.43 7.21
N ASP A 27 9.70 4.15 8.51
CA ASP A 27 10.28 5.05 9.53
C ASP A 27 11.72 4.66 9.93
N GLY A 28 12.28 3.65 9.25
CA GLY A 28 13.62 3.10 9.50
C GLY A 28 13.62 1.86 10.40
N ASN A 29 12.63 1.68 11.26
CA ASN A 29 12.47 0.49 12.10
C ASN A 29 11.28 -0.36 11.63
N ASP A 30 10.13 0.29 11.45
CA ASP A 30 8.86 -0.31 11.11
C ASP A 30 8.38 0.16 9.73
N SER A 31 7.39 -0.55 9.19
CA SER A 31 6.78 -0.19 7.93
C SER A 31 5.30 -0.51 7.95
N ILE A 32 4.53 0.39 7.37
CA ILE A 32 3.07 0.31 7.35
C ILE A 32 2.64 0.35 5.90
N ILE A 33 2.00 -0.71 5.45
CA ILE A 33 1.48 -0.87 4.10
C ILE A 33 0.02 -0.47 4.09
N PHE A 34 -0.38 0.30 3.09
CA PHE A 34 -1.75 0.67 2.77
C PHE A 34 -2.05 0.14 1.37
N GLU A 35 -2.99 -0.78 1.27
CA GLU A 35 -3.42 -1.35 0.01
C GLU A 35 -4.94 -1.51 -0.03
N VAL A 36 -5.44 -1.80 -1.21
CA VAL A 36 -6.81 -2.29 -1.39
C VAL A 36 -6.71 -3.76 -1.78
N THR A 37 -7.50 -4.61 -1.15
CA THR A 37 -7.60 -6.04 -1.47
C THR A 37 -9.03 -6.42 -1.85
N GLY A 38 -9.21 -7.65 -2.35
CA GLY A 38 -10.51 -8.17 -2.80
C GLY A 38 -10.75 -7.98 -4.29
N CYS A 39 -11.95 -8.31 -4.75
CA CYS A 39 -12.33 -8.25 -6.15
C CYS A 39 -13.70 -7.57 -6.28
N HIS A 40 -14.04 -7.07 -7.46
CA HIS A 40 -15.34 -6.43 -7.67
C HIS A 40 -16.51 -7.38 -7.30
N PRO A 41 -17.51 -6.91 -6.53
CA PRO A 41 -17.69 -5.55 -5.99
C PRO A 41 -17.16 -5.34 -4.55
N ASP A 42 -16.46 -6.32 -3.98
CA ASP A 42 -16.08 -6.42 -2.56
C ASP A 42 -14.64 -5.95 -2.27
N PHE A 43 -14.24 -4.79 -2.80
CA PHE A 43 -12.95 -4.19 -2.46
C PHE A 43 -12.92 -3.67 -1.03
N LYS A 44 -11.77 -3.85 -0.35
CA LYS A 44 -11.60 -3.46 1.06
C LYS A 44 -10.26 -2.78 1.29
N PRO A 45 -10.22 -1.73 2.11
CA PRO A 45 -8.96 -1.16 2.55
C PRO A 45 -8.26 -2.17 3.46
N HIS A 46 -6.95 -2.30 3.29
CA HIS A 46 -6.12 -3.20 4.08
C HIS A 46 -4.87 -2.45 4.53
N VAL A 47 -4.66 -2.42 5.85
CA VAL A 47 -3.51 -1.77 6.48
C VAL A 47 -2.74 -2.82 7.26
N ILE A 48 -1.45 -2.96 6.97
CA ILE A 48 -0.61 -4.00 7.55
C ILE A 48 0.71 -3.41 8.06
N ASP A 49 1.09 -3.76 9.28
CA ASP A 49 2.44 -3.54 9.78
C ASP A 49 3.39 -4.61 9.20
N ALA A 50 3.95 -4.33 8.03
CA ALA A 50 4.83 -5.23 7.31
C ALA A 50 5.78 -4.48 6.37
N ARG A 51 6.86 -5.16 5.99
CA ARG A 51 7.80 -4.67 4.97
C ARG A 51 7.43 -5.28 3.62
N PRO A 52 7.22 -4.50 2.55
CA PRO A 52 6.96 -5.02 1.20
C PRO A 52 7.97 -6.07 0.74
N GLN A 53 9.24 -5.89 1.09
CA GLN A 53 10.35 -6.77 0.72
C GLN A 53 10.27 -8.16 1.35
N SER A 54 9.42 -8.35 2.37
CA SER A 54 9.17 -9.67 2.95
C SER A 54 8.31 -10.56 2.03
N SER A 55 7.59 -9.96 1.07
CA SER A 55 6.77 -10.69 0.11
C SER A 55 7.61 -11.28 -1.04
N LYS A 56 7.34 -12.54 -1.39
CA LYS A 56 7.95 -13.20 -2.57
C LYS A 56 7.52 -12.59 -3.91
N SER A 57 6.39 -11.87 -3.93
CA SER A 57 5.91 -11.19 -5.13
C SER A 57 6.48 -9.79 -5.29
N TYR A 58 7.25 -9.26 -4.33
CA TYR A 58 7.80 -7.91 -4.40
C TYR A 58 8.72 -7.73 -5.62
N LEU A 59 8.44 -6.68 -6.40
CA LEU A 59 9.21 -6.31 -7.61
C LEU A 59 10.11 -5.10 -7.36
N GLY A 60 9.71 -4.19 -6.49
CA GLY A 60 10.44 -2.95 -6.23
C GLY A 60 9.57 -1.89 -5.60
N SER A 61 10.18 -0.75 -5.29
CA SER A 61 9.51 0.41 -4.71
C SER A 61 9.99 1.70 -5.33
N LEU A 62 9.09 2.68 -5.46
CA LEU A 62 9.39 4.05 -5.87
C LEU A 62 9.16 4.99 -4.69
N GLU A 63 10.15 5.82 -4.37
CA GLU A 63 10.01 6.87 -3.36
C GLU A 63 9.12 8.00 -3.87
N LEU A 64 8.16 8.42 -3.05
CA LEU A 64 7.25 9.52 -3.35
C LEU A 64 7.58 10.78 -2.58
N ALA A 65 7.85 10.66 -1.28
CA ALA A 65 8.04 11.81 -0.41
C ALA A 65 8.79 11.45 0.88
N THR A 66 9.46 12.45 1.43
CA THR A 66 9.90 12.46 2.83
C THR A 66 8.79 13.08 3.69
N LEU A 67 8.45 12.41 4.78
CA LEU A 67 7.41 12.79 5.73
C LEU A 67 8.03 13.36 7.01
N ARG A 68 7.23 14.07 7.79
CA ARG A 68 7.51 14.36 9.20
C ARG A 68 6.96 13.22 10.06
N ASP A 69 7.48 13.09 11.27
CA ASP A 69 7.00 12.07 12.22
C ASP A 69 5.49 12.22 12.49
N ASP A 70 5.01 13.46 12.64
CA ASP A 70 3.59 13.76 12.87
C ASP A 70 2.70 13.41 11.65
N ASP A 71 3.24 13.35 10.43
CA ASP A 71 2.47 13.07 9.21
C ASP A 71 1.97 11.62 9.17
N ILE A 72 2.63 10.70 9.89
CA ILE A 72 2.28 9.27 9.88
C ILE A 72 0.84 9.07 10.36
N GLU A 73 0.46 9.73 11.46
CA GLU A 73 -0.88 9.57 12.03
C GLU A 73 -1.96 10.20 11.13
N TYR A 74 -1.65 11.35 10.51
CA TYR A 74 -2.55 11.96 9.52
C TYR A 74 -2.78 11.05 8.32
N ILE A 75 -1.75 10.37 7.81
CA ILE A 75 -1.89 9.44 6.68
C ILE A 75 -2.72 8.22 7.08
N LYS A 76 -2.53 7.68 8.29
CA LYS A 76 -3.34 6.56 8.79
C LYS A 76 -4.82 6.93 8.88
N GLU A 77 -5.13 8.11 9.40
CA GLU A 77 -6.51 8.57 9.48
C GLU A 77 -7.09 8.82 8.08
N ALA A 78 -6.34 9.48 7.20
CA ALA A 78 -6.75 9.69 5.81
C ALA A 78 -7.04 8.35 5.10
N ALA A 79 -6.20 7.34 5.28
CA ALA A 79 -6.39 6.02 4.67
C ALA A 79 -7.68 5.31 5.14
N LYS A 80 -8.14 5.58 6.37
CA LYS A 80 -9.41 5.05 6.90
C LYS A 80 -10.63 5.76 6.32
N GLU A 81 -10.50 7.06 6.02
CA GLU A 81 -11.60 7.89 5.54
C GLU A 81 -11.80 7.84 4.02
N VAL A 82 -10.73 7.55 3.26
CA VAL A 82 -10.79 7.43 1.81
C VAL A 82 -11.72 6.29 1.42
N LYS A 83 -12.77 6.62 0.66
CA LYS A 83 -13.68 5.62 0.09
C LYS A 83 -12.94 4.81 -0.96
N VAL A 84 -13.03 3.50 -0.84
CA VAL A 84 -12.56 2.59 -1.89
C VAL A 84 -13.49 2.72 -3.09
N ASP A 85 -12.89 2.88 -4.28
CA ASP A 85 -13.63 2.85 -5.52
C ASP A 85 -14.13 1.42 -5.80
N ILE A 86 -15.44 1.25 -5.83
CA ILE A 86 -16.11 -0.03 -6.10
C ILE A 86 -16.66 -0.14 -7.52
N GLU A 87 -16.65 0.97 -8.28
CA GLU A 87 -17.17 1.02 -9.65
C GLU A 87 -16.13 0.52 -10.67
N THR A 88 -14.86 0.45 -10.28
CA THR A 88 -13.83 -0.19 -11.11
C THR A 88 -14.10 -1.70 -11.21
N VAL A 89 -14.56 -2.14 -12.38
CA VAL A 89 -14.98 -3.53 -12.68
C VAL A 89 -13.78 -4.48 -12.77
N GLU A 90 -12.63 -4.00 -13.21
CA GLU A 90 -11.38 -4.75 -13.33
C GLU A 90 -10.29 -4.09 -12.50
N TRP A 91 -10.27 -4.42 -11.22
CA TRP A 91 -9.11 -4.19 -10.36
C TRP A 91 -8.72 -5.55 -9.79
N ASP A 92 -7.58 -6.07 -10.25
CA ASP A 92 -7.06 -7.36 -9.82
C ASP A 92 -6.24 -7.17 -8.55
N CYS A 93 -6.91 -6.85 -7.43
CA CYS A 93 -6.22 -6.90 -6.15
C CYS A 93 -6.04 -8.36 -5.77
N GLN A 94 -4.84 -8.70 -5.30
CA GLN A 94 -4.50 -10.08 -4.92
C GLN A 94 -5.46 -10.62 -3.87
N ASP A 95 -6.15 -11.72 -4.21
CA ASP A 95 -6.80 -12.65 -3.28
C ASP A 95 -5.76 -13.30 -2.35
#